data_AF-A0A849DEK1-F1
#
_entry.id   AF-A0A849DEK1-F1
#
_cell.length_a   1.000
_cell.length_b   1.000
_cell.length_c   1.000
_cell.angle_alpha   90.00
_cell.angle_beta   90.00
_cell.angle_gamma   90.00
#
_symmetry.space_group_name_H-M   'P 1'
#
loop_
_entity.id
_entity.type
_entity.pdbx_description
1 polymer ?
#
loop_
_entity_poly.entity_id
_entity_poly.type
_entity_poly.pdbx_seq_one_letter_code
_entity_poly.pdbx_strand_id
1 'polypeptide(L)'
;MRFSRLLIPTTKETPNDATLASHIYLIRGGFIQSVGGSGLYNFLPLGKKILDKVHAVVKDELDKAGCQEVSLSFVTPAALWEESGRLEKYGKELLRFKDRKNNDFILGPTHEEMMVNLVRQTVKSYKQLPLNVYQINLKFRDEIRPRFGLMRGREFLMKDAYSFH
;
A
#
# COMPACT_ATOMS: atom_id res chain seq x y z
N MET A 1 -18.30 -17.06 -15.22
CA MET A 1 -17.51 -17.93 -14.31
C MET A 1 -18.50 -18.65 -13.40
N ARG A 2 -18.47 -19.99 -13.30
CA ARG A 2 -19.43 -20.76 -12.49
C ARG A 2 -19.05 -20.69 -11.00
N PHE A 3 -20.04 -20.59 -10.11
CA PHE A 3 -19.81 -20.53 -8.66
C PHE A 3 -19.08 -21.76 -8.12
N SER A 4 -19.38 -22.95 -8.65
CA SER A 4 -18.74 -24.22 -8.26
C SER A 4 -17.23 -24.30 -8.51
N ARG A 5 -16.64 -23.32 -9.22
CA ARG A 5 -15.19 -23.24 -9.52
C ARG A 5 -14.54 -22.01 -8.90
N LEU A 6 -15.26 -21.29 -8.02
CA LEU A 6 -14.78 -20.07 -7.36
C LEU A 6 -14.43 -20.36 -5.90
N LEU A 7 -13.31 -19.83 -5.42
CA LEU A 7 -12.98 -19.78 -3.99
C LEU A 7 -13.75 -18.62 -3.35
N ILE A 8 -14.93 -18.91 -2.79
CA ILE A 8 -15.75 -17.94 -2.05
C ILE A 8 -16.21 -18.61 -0.75
N PRO A 9 -15.38 -18.58 0.31
CA PRO A 9 -15.69 -19.22 1.59
C PRO A 9 -16.65 -18.34 2.40
N THR A 10 -17.93 -18.34 2.06
CA THR A 10 -18.94 -17.57 2.80
C THR A 10 -19.16 -18.13 4.20
N THR A 11 -19.32 -17.27 5.20
CA THR A 11 -19.61 -17.70 6.59
C THR A 11 -20.99 -17.23 7.06
N LYS A 12 -21.70 -18.12 7.77
CA LYS A 12 -22.99 -17.79 8.38
C LYS A 12 -22.82 -16.86 9.57
N GLU A 13 -21.82 -17.15 10.39
CA GLU A 13 -21.52 -16.42 11.62
C GLU A 13 -20.56 -15.26 11.35
N THR A 14 -20.74 -14.20 12.12
CA THR A 14 -19.85 -13.04 12.13
C THR A 14 -18.66 -13.34 13.05
N PRO A 15 -17.41 -13.11 12.61
CA PRO A 15 -16.25 -13.21 13.49
C PRO A 15 -16.38 -12.27 14.70
N ASN A 16 -16.06 -12.76 15.90
CA ASN A 16 -16.22 -11.99 17.15
C ASN A 16 -15.35 -10.73 17.21
N ASP A 17 -14.26 -10.66 16.45
CA ASP A 17 -13.34 -9.54 16.35
C ASP A 17 -13.78 -8.47 15.32
N ALA A 18 -14.80 -8.76 14.52
CA ALA A 18 -15.31 -7.85 13.50
C ALA A 18 -16.47 -6.99 14.04
N THR A 19 -16.17 -5.72 14.38
CA THR A 19 -17.16 -4.78 14.93
C THR A 19 -17.79 -3.85 13.88
N LEU A 20 -17.06 -3.53 12.80
CA LEU A 20 -17.54 -2.63 11.75
C LEU A 20 -18.31 -3.40 10.67
N ALA A 21 -19.47 -2.89 10.24
CA ALA A 21 -20.33 -3.56 9.25
C ALA A 21 -19.59 -3.93 7.95
N SER A 22 -18.75 -3.03 7.42
CA SER A 22 -17.95 -3.31 6.22
C SER A 22 -16.99 -4.49 6.43
N HIS A 23 -16.31 -4.55 7.58
CA HIS A 23 -15.41 -5.66 7.93
C HIS A 23 -16.18 -6.98 8.04
N ILE A 24 -17.34 -6.96 8.70
CA ILE A 24 -18.23 -8.13 8.85
C ILE A 24 -18.65 -8.66 7.47
N TYR A 25 -19.16 -7.79 6.59
CA TYR A 25 -19.66 -8.20 5.28
C TYR A 25 -18.56 -8.67 4.33
N LEU A 26 -17.37 -8.06 4.38
CA LEU A 26 -16.24 -8.49 3.55
C LEU A 26 -15.75 -9.90 3.95
N ILE A 27 -15.72 -10.23 5.24
CA ILE A 27 -15.37 -11.58 5.69
C ILE A 27 -16.48 -12.57 5.33
N ARG A 28 -17.73 -12.27 5.72
CA ARG A 28 -18.86 -13.19 5.51
C ARG A 28 -19.13 -13.46 4.04
N GLY A 29 -18.92 -12.47 3.17
CA GLY A 29 -19.07 -12.61 1.73
C GLY A 29 -17.89 -13.30 1.03
N GLY A 30 -16.85 -13.71 1.77
CA GLY A 30 -15.66 -14.34 1.18
C GLY A 30 -14.87 -13.39 0.27
N PHE A 31 -14.85 -12.09 0.57
CA PHE A 31 -14.06 -11.09 -0.17
C PHE A 31 -12.63 -10.98 0.37
N ILE A 32 -12.48 -11.09 1.69
CA ILE A 32 -11.18 -11.02 2.37
C ILE A 32 -11.03 -12.13 3.39
N GLN A 33 -9.79 -12.47 3.71
CA GLN A 33 -9.44 -13.41 4.76
C GLN A 33 -8.29 -12.84 5.59
N SER A 34 -8.43 -12.83 6.92
CA SER A 34 -7.32 -12.47 7.82
C SER A 34 -6.23 -13.54 7.77
N VAL A 35 -4.96 -13.10 7.76
CA VAL A 35 -3.77 -13.98 7.71
C VAL A 35 -3.39 -14.52 9.11
N GLY A 36 -4.12 -14.13 10.17
CA GLY A 36 -3.80 -14.50 11.56
C GLY A 36 -2.85 -13.52 12.26
N GLY A 37 -2.23 -12.59 11.53
CA GLY A 37 -1.59 -11.40 12.08
C GLY A 37 -2.57 -10.22 12.10
N SER A 38 -2.58 -9.43 13.19
CA SER A 38 -3.44 -8.24 13.28
C SER A 38 -3.17 -7.28 12.11
N GLY A 39 -4.24 -6.84 11.42
CA GLY A 39 -4.14 -5.85 10.34
C GLY A 39 -3.58 -6.35 9.00
N LEU A 40 -3.51 -7.66 8.76
CA LEU A 40 -3.03 -8.27 7.50
C LEU A 40 -4.13 -9.10 6.85
N TYR A 41 -4.41 -8.84 5.57
CA TYR A 41 -5.56 -9.42 4.87
C TYR A 41 -5.22 -9.89 3.47
N ASN A 42 -5.68 -11.09 3.13
CA ASN A 42 -5.71 -11.59 1.77
C ASN A 42 -6.97 -11.09 1.06
N PHE A 43 -6.83 -10.64 -0.18
CA PHE A 43 -7.96 -10.41 -1.08
C PHE A 43 -8.31 -11.69 -1.84
N LEU A 44 -9.47 -12.26 -1.55
CA LEU A 44 -10.00 -13.44 -2.24
C LEU A 44 -10.53 -13.05 -3.64
N PRO A 45 -10.87 -14.00 -4.53
CA PRO A 45 -11.21 -13.69 -5.93
C PRO A 45 -12.26 -12.60 -6.14
N LEU A 46 -13.28 -12.50 -5.28
CA LEU A 46 -14.26 -11.40 -5.35
C LEU A 46 -13.66 -10.07 -4.87
N GLY A 47 -12.95 -10.08 -3.75
CA GLY A 47 -12.24 -8.90 -3.24
C GLY A 47 -11.23 -8.36 -4.25
N LYS A 48 -10.44 -9.23 -4.87
CA LYS A 48 -9.45 -8.86 -5.88
C LYS A 48 -10.09 -8.22 -7.11
N LYS A 49 -11.21 -8.77 -7.61
CA LYS A 49 -11.96 -8.16 -8.72
C LYS A 49 -12.43 -6.75 -8.41
N ILE A 50 -12.88 -6.49 -7.18
CA ILE A 50 -13.30 -5.14 -6.78
C ILE A 50 -12.09 -4.23 -6.61
N LEU A 51 -11.02 -4.71 -6.00
CA LEU A 51 -9.76 -3.96 -5.87
C LEU A 51 -9.23 -3.53 -7.25
N ASP A 52 -9.29 -4.42 -8.25
CA ASP A 52 -8.85 -4.13 -9.62
C ASP A 52 -9.73 -3.10 -10.32
N LYS A 53 -11.04 -3.10 -10.05
CA LYS A 53 -11.94 -2.05 -10.55
C LYS A 53 -11.62 -0.69 -9.92
N VAL A 54 -11.36 -0.65 -8.62
CA VAL A 54 -10.98 0.60 -7.93
C VAL A 54 -9.65 1.10 -8.47
N HIS A 55 -8.65 0.21 -8.63
CA HIS A 55 -7.37 0.54 -9.23
C HIS A 55 -7.57 1.14 -10.63
N ALA A 56 -8.33 0.48 -11.50
CA ALA A 56 -8.57 0.94 -12.87
C ALA A 56 -9.15 2.36 -12.93
N VAL A 57 -10.14 2.68 -12.07
CA VAL A 57 -10.72 4.03 -12.01
C VAL A 57 -9.67 5.06 -11.57
N VAL A 58 -8.91 4.77 -10.51
CA VAL A 58 -7.89 5.70 -10.00
C VAL A 58 -6.80 5.95 -11.03
N LYS A 59 -6.34 4.90 -11.71
CA LYS A 59 -5.35 4.98 -12.78
C LYS A 59 -5.85 5.82 -13.97
N ASP A 60 -7.05 5.52 -14.47
CA ASP A 60 -7.64 6.23 -15.61
C ASP A 60 -7.74 7.74 -15.34
N GLU A 61 -8.17 8.14 -14.14
CA GLU A 61 -8.26 9.55 -13.78
C GLU A 61 -6.90 10.25 -13.64
N LEU A 62 -5.87 9.56 -13.13
CA LEU A 62 -4.52 10.13 -13.02
C LEU A 62 -3.82 10.24 -14.38
N ASP A 63 -4.00 9.24 -15.23
CA ASP A 63 -3.45 9.24 -16.58
C ASP A 63 -4.08 10.36 -17.42
N LYS A 64 -5.40 10.57 -17.32
CA LYS A 64 -6.09 11.73 -17.95
C LYS A 64 -5.58 13.07 -17.43
N ALA A 65 -5.19 13.14 -16.16
CA ALA A 65 -4.60 14.33 -15.56
C ALA A 65 -3.13 14.57 -15.97
N GLY A 66 -2.55 13.71 -16.81
CA GLY A 66 -1.16 13.81 -17.27
C GLY A 66 -0.12 13.31 -16.28
N CYS A 67 -0.54 12.60 -15.22
CA CYS A 67 0.39 11.94 -14.31
C CYS A 67 1.00 10.69 -14.98
N GLN A 68 2.24 10.35 -14.63
CA GLN A 68 2.93 9.19 -15.17
C GLN A 68 3.05 8.10 -14.11
N GLU A 69 2.54 6.91 -14.40
CA GLU A 69 2.64 5.78 -13.47
C GLU A 69 4.05 5.21 -13.43
N VAL A 70 4.55 4.98 -12.23
CA VAL A 70 5.82 4.31 -11.92
C VAL A 70 5.58 3.23 -10.86
N SER A 71 6.49 2.28 -10.73
CA SER A 71 6.46 1.25 -9.67
C SER A 71 7.78 1.26 -8.93
N LEU A 72 7.80 1.87 -7.74
CA LEU A 72 8.99 1.92 -6.91
C LEU A 72 9.13 0.65 -6.08
N SER A 73 10.35 0.38 -5.60
CA SER A 73 10.60 -0.69 -4.65
C SER A 73 9.81 -0.46 -3.37
N PHE A 74 9.14 -1.52 -2.89
CA PHE A 74 8.47 -1.52 -1.58
C PHE A 74 9.48 -1.48 -0.42
N VAL A 75 10.63 -2.13 -0.60
CA VAL A 75 11.77 -2.08 0.32
C VAL A 75 12.63 -0.87 -0.01
N THR A 76 12.86 0.00 0.97
CA THR A 76 13.63 1.24 0.80
C THR A 76 14.89 1.22 1.67
N PRO A 77 16.07 1.64 1.17
CA PRO A 77 17.27 1.79 1.99
C PRO A 77 17.04 2.80 3.12
N ALA A 78 17.50 2.48 4.34
CA ALA A 78 17.36 3.39 5.47
C ALA A 78 18.11 4.72 5.27
N ALA A 79 19.23 4.70 4.54
CA ALA A 79 20.05 5.87 4.23
C ALA A 79 19.25 7.04 3.59
N LEU A 80 18.25 6.74 2.76
CA LEU A 80 17.40 7.80 2.17
C LEU A 80 16.52 8.49 3.22
N TRP A 81 16.06 7.73 4.22
CA TRP A 81 15.27 8.24 5.35
C TRP A 81 16.14 8.97 6.39
N GLU A 82 17.42 8.61 6.49
CA GLU A 82 18.42 9.34 7.27
C GLU A 82 18.70 10.70 6.64
N GLU A 83 18.89 10.75 5.31
CA GLU A 83 19.11 11.99 4.55
C GLU A 83 17.97 13.00 4.75
N SER A 84 16.72 12.53 4.79
CA SER A 84 15.55 13.38 5.07
C SER A 84 15.37 13.72 6.56
N GLY A 85 16.10 13.03 7.45
CA GLY A 85 15.92 13.10 8.90
C GLY A 85 14.61 12.51 9.40
N ARG A 86 13.84 11.80 8.55
CA ARG A 86 12.56 11.18 8.93
C ARG A 86 12.75 9.83 9.59
N LEU A 87 13.90 9.15 9.42
CA LEU A 87 14.17 7.85 10.04
C LEU A 87 13.82 7.88 11.53
N GLU A 88 14.39 8.81 12.29
CA GLU A 88 14.18 8.91 13.74
C GLU A 88 12.88 9.60 14.14
N LYS A 89 12.35 10.50 13.30
CA LYS A 89 11.13 11.26 13.59
C LYS A 89 9.84 10.45 13.39
N TYR A 90 9.85 9.46 12.50
CA TYR A 90 8.64 8.70 12.16
C TYR A 90 8.14 7.82 13.31
N GLY A 91 9.05 7.41 14.20
CA GLY A 91 8.72 6.60 15.37
C GLY A 91 8.51 5.11 15.04
N LYS A 92 7.81 4.42 15.95
CA LYS A 92 7.71 2.94 15.97
C LYS A 92 6.84 2.34 14.87
N GLU A 93 6.02 3.15 14.19
CA GLU A 93 5.23 2.68 13.04
C GLU A 93 6.10 2.37 11.81
N LEU A 94 7.33 2.88 11.78
CA LEU A 94 8.30 2.61 10.72
C LEU A 94 8.93 1.23 10.94
N LEU A 95 8.52 0.24 10.15
CA LEU A 95 9.12 -1.09 10.24
C LEU A 95 10.52 -1.07 9.62
N ARG A 96 11.54 -1.23 10.48
CA ARG A 96 12.96 -1.32 10.11
C ARG A 96 13.40 -2.78 10.19
N PHE A 97 14.22 -3.23 9.23
CA PHE A 97 14.79 -4.57 9.24
C PHE A 97 16.19 -4.57 8.63
N LYS A 98 16.96 -5.62 8.93
CA LYS A 98 18.29 -5.84 8.36
C LYS A 98 18.26 -6.98 7.35
N ASP A 99 19.02 -6.84 6.26
CA ASP A 99 19.25 -7.97 5.35
C ASP A 99 20.29 -8.95 5.92
N ARG A 100 20.59 -10.02 5.18
CA ARG A 100 21.59 -11.03 5.59
C ARG A 100 23.02 -10.49 5.74
N LYS A 101 23.30 -9.28 5.24
CA LYS A 101 24.59 -8.59 5.33
C LYS A 101 24.56 -7.46 6.37
N ASN A 102 23.52 -7.39 7.20
CA ASN A 102 23.28 -6.36 8.22
C ASN A 102 23.03 -4.95 7.68
N ASN A 103 22.69 -4.80 6.39
CA ASN A 103 22.29 -3.50 5.83
C ASN A 103 20.90 -3.11 6.30
N ASP A 104 20.70 -1.84 6.65
CA ASP A 104 19.44 -1.32 7.16
C ASP A 104 18.44 -0.95 6.04
N PHE A 105 17.24 -1.50 6.17
CA PHE A 105 16.12 -1.30 5.26
C PHE A 105 14.83 -1.00 6.02
N ILE A 106 13.88 -0.48 5.27
CA ILE A 106 12.55 -0.10 5.74
C ILE A 106 11.52 -0.69 4.77
N LEU A 107 10.39 -1.14 5.29
CA LEU A 107 9.19 -1.35 4.47
C LEU A 107 8.49 0.00 4.29
N GLY A 108 8.41 0.49 3.06
CA GLY A 108 7.96 1.85 2.78
C GLY A 108 6.53 2.13 3.29
N PRO A 109 6.34 3.03 4.29
CA PRO A 109 5.01 3.48 4.71
C PRO A 109 4.44 4.58 3.80
N THR A 110 5.32 5.19 3.01
CA THR A 110 5.16 6.23 1.97
C THR A 110 6.49 6.33 1.20
N HIS A 111 6.56 7.14 0.13
CA HIS A 111 7.67 7.12 -0.82
C HIS A 111 8.23 8.51 -1.18
N GLU A 112 8.09 9.54 -0.33
CA GLU A 112 8.64 10.88 -0.64
C GLU A 112 10.15 10.82 -0.95
N GLU A 113 10.96 10.20 -0.09
CA GLU A 113 12.42 10.11 -0.25
C GLU A 113 12.81 9.33 -1.51
N MET A 114 12.10 8.25 -1.80
CA MET A 114 12.38 7.43 -2.97
C MET A 114 12.00 8.15 -4.27
N MET A 115 10.90 8.91 -4.28
CA MET A 115 10.47 9.71 -5.43
C MET A 115 11.43 10.87 -5.68
N VAL A 116 11.86 11.57 -4.62
CA VAL A 116 12.91 12.59 -4.71
C VAL A 116 14.21 11.96 -5.23
N ASN A 117 14.59 10.77 -4.74
CA ASN A 117 15.77 10.07 -5.23
C ASN A 117 15.67 9.67 -6.72
N LEU A 118 14.48 9.25 -7.18
CA LEU A 118 14.25 8.96 -8.59
C LEU A 118 14.41 10.23 -9.45
N VAL A 119 13.74 11.31 -9.07
CA VAL A 119 13.75 12.56 -9.83
C VAL A 119 15.12 13.22 -9.81
N ARG A 120 15.83 13.26 -8.66
CA ARG A 120 17.19 13.83 -8.59
C ARG A 120 18.19 13.11 -9.51
N GLN A 121 17.97 11.81 -9.76
CA GLN A 121 18.84 11.02 -10.63
C GLN A 121 18.51 11.20 -12.12
N THR A 122 17.25 11.45 -12.47
CA THR A 122 16.74 11.38 -13.86
C THR A 122 16.42 12.75 -14.47
N VAL A 123 16.01 13.73 -13.68
CA VAL A 123 15.65 15.08 -14.13
C VAL A 123 16.80 16.04 -13.89
N LYS A 124 17.34 16.64 -14.96
CA LYS A 124 18.54 17.50 -14.92
C LYS A 124 18.33 18.91 -15.46
N SER A 125 17.18 19.18 -16.06
CA SER A 125 16.84 20.48 -16.63
C SER A 125 15.42 20.89 -16.26
N TYR A 126 15.22 22.19 -16.00
CA TYR A 126 13.89 22.77 -15.79
C TYR A 126 12.93 22.53 -16.96
N LYS A 127 13.46 22.28 -18.17
CA LYS A 127 12.65 21.97 -19.37
C LYS A 127 11.90 20.63 -19.27
N GLN A 128 12.29 19.76 -18.34
CA GLN A 128 11.62 18.49 -18.06
C GLN A 128 10.50 18.64 -17.00
N LEU A 129 10.29 19.85 -16.50
CA LEU A 129 9.26 20.18 -15.51
C LEU A 129 8.14 21.03 -16.15
N PRO A 130 6.90 20.97 -15.64
CA PRO A 130 6.45 20.21 -14.48
C PRO A 130 6.37 18.69 -14.74
N LEU A 131 6.58 17.90 -13.70
CA LEU A 131 6.47 16.43 -13.74
C LEU A 131 5.57 15.97 -12.60
N ASN A 132 4.65 15.04 -12.90
CA ASN A 132 3.86 14.37 -11.86
C ASN A 132 3.96 12.85 -12.05
N VAL A 133 4.51 12.16 -11.06
CA VAL A 133 4.66 10.71 -11.06
C VAL A 133 3.86 10.10 -9.92
N TYR A 134 3.25 8.94 -10.16
CA TYR A 134 2.45 8.26 -9.16
C TYR A 134 2.67 6.75 -9.19
N GLN A 135 2.28 6.08 -8.12
CA GLN A 135 2.22 4.62 -8.06
C GLN A 135 0.96 4.16 -7.32
N ILE A 136 0.53 2.94 -7.58
CA ILE A 136 -0.49 2.24 -6.80
C ILE A 136 0.16 0.98 -6.23
N ASN A 137 0.69 1.07 -5.02
CA ASN A 137 1.58 0.05 -4.47
C ASN A 137 1.31 -0.23 -2.99
N LEU A 138 1.78 -1.38 -2.50
CA LEU A 138 1.67 -1.74 -1.10
C LEU A 138 2.49 -0.79 -0.23
N LYS A 139 1.97 -0.55 0.97
CA LYS A 139 2.58 0.23 2.04
C LYS A 139 2.47 -0.56 3.33
N PHE A 140 3.41 -0.32 4.24
CA PHE A 140 3.39 -0.93 5.56
C PHE A 140 3.56 0.12 6.65
N ARG A 141 2.70 0.07 7.66
CA ARG A 141 2.82 0.85 8.90
C ARG A 141 2.57 -0.11 10.05
N ASP A 142 3.49 -0.21 11.00
CA ASP A 142 3.34 -1.09 12.17
C ASP A 142 2.40 -0.45 13.20
N GLU A 143 1.14 -0.34 12.79
CA GLU A 143 0.06 0.23 13.56
C GLU A 143 -0.09 -0.51 14.90
N ILE A 144 -0.05 0.25 16.00
CA ILE A 144 -0.08 -0.29 17.36
C ILE A 144 -1.38 -1.04 17.66
N ARG A 145 -2.49 -0.61 17.07
CA ARG A 145 -3.82 -1.22 17.26
C ARG A 145 -4.59 -1.29 15.94
N PRO A 146 -4.27 -2.26 15.06
CA PRO A 146 -5.03 -2.47 13.83
C PRO A 146 -6.46 -2.89 14.17
N ARG A 147 -7.44 -2.25 13.55
CA ARG A 147 -8.88 -2.44 13.84
C ARG A 147 -9.72 -2.20 12.59
N PHE A 148 -10.97 -2.66 12.62
CA PHE A 148 -11.97 -2.34 11.60
C PHE A 148 -11.64 -2.87 10.19
N GLY A 149 -10.95 -4.01 10.10
CA GLY A 149 -10.67 -4.64 8.81
C GLY A 149 -9.67 -3.84 7.98
N LEU A 150 -10.00 -3.68 6.71
CA LEU A 150 -9.21 -2.91 5.74
C LEU A 150 -9.12 -1.40 6.06
N MET A 151 -9.95 -0.88 6.96
CA MET A 151 -9.97 0.55 7.29
C MET A 151 -8.73 1.00 8.08
N ARG A 152 -8.17 0.12 8.91
CA ARG A 152 -6.95 0.38 9.70
C ARG A 152 -6.15 -0.91 9.85
N GLY A 153 -5.47 -1.28 8.76
CA GLY A 153 -4.52 -2.40 8.70
C GLY A 153 -3.07 -1.94 8.89
N ARG A 154 -2.15 -2.91 8.85
CA ARG A 154 -0.70 -2.65 8.82
C ARG A 154 -0.15 -2.66 7.42
N GLU A 155 -0.61 -3.60 6.59
CA GLU A 155 -0.35 -3.63 5.16
C GLU A 155 -1.59 -3.15 4.41
N PHE A 156 -1.40 -2.21 3.48
CA PHE A 156 -2.50 -1.66 2.68
C PHE A 156 -2.00 -1.17 1.33
N LEU A 157 -2.90 -1.13 0.35
CA LEU A 157 -2.62 -0.56 -0.97
C LEU A 157 -2.88 0.96 -0.93
N MET A 158 -1.98 1.74 -1.51
CA MET A 158 -2.11 3.18 -1.59
C MET A 158 -1.78 3.67 -2.99
N LYS A 159 -2.58 4.63 -3.46
CA LYS A 159 -2.17 5.53 -4.53
C LYS A 159 -1.50 6.75 -3.94
N ASP A 160 -0.23 6.93 -4.24
CA ASP A 160 0.58 8.10 -3.89
C ASP A 160 1.15 8.76 -5.16
N ALA A 161 0.99 10.09 -5.27
CA ALA A 161 1.37 10.89 -6.43
C ALA A 161 2.18 12.11 -5.96
N TYR A 162 3.22 12.47 -6.72
CA TYR A 162 4.21 13.47 -6.33
C TYR A 162 4.51 14.36 -7.54
N SER A 163 4.28 15.66 -7.36
CA SER A 163 4.55 16.68 -8.38
C SER A 163 5.84 17.42 -8.10
N PHE A 164 6.61 17.69 -9.16
CA PHE A 164 7.87 18.42 -9.15
C PHE A 164 7.74 19.62 -10.10
N HIS A 165 8.20 20.79 -9.65
CA HIS A 165 8.07 22.08 -10.33
C HIS A 165 9.39 22.84 -10.30
#